data_AF-A0AAP3EMA2-F1
#
_entry.id   AF-A0AAP3EMA2-F1
#
_cell.length_a   1.000
_cell.length_b   1.000
_cell.length_c   1.000
_cell.angle_alpha   90.00
_cell.angle_beta   90.00
_cell.angle_gamma   90.00
#
_symmetry.space_group_name_H-M   'P 1'
#
loop_
_entity.id
_entity.type
_entity.pdbx_description
1 polymer ?
#
loop_
_entity_poly.entity_id
_entity_poly.type
_entity_poly.pdbx_seq_one_letter_code
_entity_poly.pdbx_strand_id
1 'polypeptide(L)' 'MALYNFTLTLSGVSYETEGLEDALYQNGCDDALICAYGNSVYVEFDREAQSLDAAIASAVDNIE' A
#
# COMPACT_ATOMS: atom_id res chain seq x y z
N MET A 1 -5.14 4.86 18.80
CA MET A 1 -4.28 4.37 17.71
C MET A 1 -3.36 5.52 17.31
N ALA A 2 -2.24 5.22 16.70
CA ALA A 2 -1.36 6.24 16.13
C ALA A 2 -1.41 6.13 14.60
N LEU A 3 -1.28 7.27 13.93
CA LEU A 3 -1.14 7.33 12.49
C LEU A 3 0.32 7.03 12.14
N TYR A 4 0.53 5.99 11.33
CA TYR A 4 1.84 5.61 10.84
C TYR A 4 1.92 5.92 9.35
N ASN A 5 2.91 6.74 8.99
CA ASN A 5 3.23 7.03 7.59
C ASN A 5 4.43 6.20 7.16
N PHE A 6 4.26 5.37 6.13
CA PHE A 6 5.31 4.51 5.59
C PHE A 6 5.04 4.19 4.13
N THR A 7 6.08 3.73 3.42
CA THR A 7 6.00 3.39 2.00
C THR A 7 6.36 1.93 1.79
N LEU A 8 5.54 1.21 1.04
CA LEU A 8 5.85 -0.14 0.56
C LEU A 8 6.19 -0.09 -0.93
N THR A 9 7.25 -0.79 -1.33
CA THR A 9 7.59 -0.95 -2.76
C THR A 9 6.99 -2.25 -3.25
N LEU A 10 6.12 -2.18 -4.26
CA LEU A 10 5.53 -3.36 -4.86
C LEU A 10 6.49 -3.95 -5.88
N SER A 11 6.78 -5.24 -5.73
CA SER A 11 7.59 -6.01 -6.68
C SER A 11 6.68 -6.93 -7.48
N GLY A 12 6.93 -7.06 -8.78
CA GLY A 12 6.15 -7.94 -9.66
C GLY A 12 4.92 -7.30 -10.31
N VAL A 13 4.62 -6.05 -9.96
CA VAL A 13 3.61 -5.21 -10.64
C VAL A 13 4.25 -3.92 -11.13
N SER A 14 3.69 -3.34 -12.18
CA SER A 14 3.99 -1.99 -12.66
C SER A 14 2.75 -1.11 -12.63
N TYR A 15 2.90 0.19 -12.86
CA TYR A 15 1.77 1.13 -12.98
C TYR A 15 0.84 0.77 -14.16
N GLU A 16 1.34 0.01 -15.13
CA GLU A 16 0.56 -0.47 -16.27
C GLU A 16 -0.24 -1.75 -15.96
N THR A 17 -0.14 -2.27 -14.72
CA THR A 17 -0.92 -3.43 -14.30
C THR A 17 -2.40 -3.05 -14.26
N GLU A 18 -3.16 -3.62 -15.18
CA GLU A 18 -4.60 -3.35 -15.29
C GLU A 18 -5.31 -3.73 -13.98
N GLY A 19 -6.09 -2.79 -13.44
CA GLY A 19 -6.87 -3.00 -12.21
C GLY A 19 -6.07 -2.96 -10.91
N LEU A 20 -4.81 -2.52 -10.91
CA LEU A 20 -4.00 -2.42 -9.68
C LEU A 20 -4.67 -1.53 -8.62
N GLU A 21 -5.16 -0.37 -9.02
CA GLU A 21 -5.83 0.60 -8.15
C GLU A 21 -7.15 0.06 -7.59
N ASP A 22 -7.98 -0.57 -8.42
CA ASP A 22 -9.20 -1.23 -7.98
C ASP A 22 -8.91 -2.39 -7.01
N ALA A 23 -7.89 -3.21 -7.30
CA ALA A 23 -7.51 -4.33 -6.46
C ALA A 23 -7.03 -3.87 -5.07
N LEU A 24 -6.18 -2.85 -5.00
CA LEU A 24 -5.71 -2.30 -3.72
C LEU A 24 -6.87 -1.69 -2.93
N TYR A 25 -7.76 -0.95 -3.59
CA TYR A 25 -8.93 -0.37 -2.94
C TYR A 25 -9.87 -1.45 -2.39
N GLN A 26 -10.16 -2.49 -3.17
CA GLN A 26 -11.05 -3.58 -2.76
C GLN A 26 -10.49 -4.42 -1.60
N ASN A 27 -9.17 -4.51 -1.47
CA ASN A 27 -8.52 -5.21 -0.37
C ASN A 27 -8.33 -4.35 0.89
N GLY A 28 -8.82 -3.10 0.90
CA GLY A 28 -8.79 -2.25 2.09
C GLY A 28 -7.56 -1.34 2.20
N CYS A 29 -6.91 -1.01 1.08
CA CYS A 29 -5.94 0.07 1.00
C CYS A 29 -6.64 1.39 0.59
N ASP A 30 -7.63 1.83 1.34
CA ASP A 30 -8.31 3.13 1.14
C ASP A 30 -7.55 4.31 1.78
N ASP A 31 -6.58 3.99 2.64
CA ASP A 31 -5.67 4.88 3.35
C ASP A 31 -4.29 5.02 2.66
N ALA A 32 -4.24 4.77 1.34
CA ALA A 32 -3.00 4.65 0.60
C ALA A 32 -2.98 5.43 -0.73
N LEU A 33 -1.80 5.96 -1.08
CA LEU A 33 -1.53 6.63 -2.34
C LEU A 33 -0.58 5.79 -3.20
N ILE A 34 -0.98 5.51 -4.44
CA ILE A 34 -0.15 4.78 -5.41
C ILE A 34 0.72 5.77 -6.16
N CYS A 35 2.03 5.58 -6.08
CA CYS A 35 3.05 6.37 -6.74
C CYS A 35 3.88 5.50 -7.67
N ALA A 36 4.17 6.01 -8.87
CA ALA A 36 5.01 5.32 -9.84
C ALA A 36 6.23 6.17 -10.19
N TYR A 37 7.40 5.55 -10.14
CA TYR A 37 8.66 6.18 -10.57
C TYR A 37 9.44 5.22 -11.48
N GLY A 38 9.46 5.55 -12.77
CA GLY A 38 10.03 4.67 -13.79
C GLY A 38 9.26 3.36 -13.88
N ASN A 39 9.94 2.25 -13.59
CA ASN A 39 9.35 0.91 -13.62
C ASN A 39 8.91 0.40 -12.24
N SER A 40 9.09 1.19 -11.19
CA SER A 40 8.79 0.82 -9.81
C SER A 40 7.50 1.47 -9.33
N VAL A 41 6.67 0.69 -8.64
CA VAL A 41 5.46 1.16 -7.97
C VAL A 41 5.69 1.17 -6.47
N TYR A 42 5.28 2.26 -5.85
CA TYR A 42 5.35 2.51 -4.42
C TYR A 42 3.95 2.83 -3.93
N VAL A 43 3.61 2.37 -2.74
CA VAL A 43 2.34 2.68 -2.08
C VAL A 43 2.66 3.36 -0.77
N GLU A 44 2.26 4.63 -0.66
CA GLU A 44 2.41 5.44 0.54
C GLU A 44 1.16 5.27 1.40
N PHE A 45 1.33 4.80 2.63
CA PHE A 45 0.24 4.54 3.56
C PHE A 45 0.18 5.61 4.65
N ASP A 46 -1.05 5.99 5.00
CA ASP A 46 -1.41 6.79 6.18
C ASP A 46 -2.30 5.94 7.10
N ARG A 47 -1.71 4.93 7.73
CA ARG A 47 -2.46 3.87 8.41
C ARG A 47 -2.55 4.05 9.92
N GLU A 48 -3.76 3.99 10.45
CA GLU A 48 -3.98 3.97 11.91
C GLU A 48 -3.80 2.56 12.49
N ALA A 49 -2.92 2.41 13.47
CA ALA A 49 -2.70 1.13 14.13
C ALA A 49 -2.29 1.25 15.61
N GLN A 50 -2.15 0.10 16.29
CA GLN A 50 -1.63 0.04 17.66
C GLN A 50 -0.09 0.09 17.73
N SER A 51 0.59 -0.31 16.66
CA SER A 51 2.04 -0.26 16.51
C SER A 51 2.42 -0.17 15.03
N LEU A 52 3.65 0.26 14.73
CA LEU A 52 4.16 0.30 13.36
C LEU A 52 4.16 -1.10 12.73
N ASP A 53 4.59 -2.13 13.48
CA ASP A 53 4.56 -3.52 13.01
C ASP A 53 3.15 -3.99 12.63
N ALA A 54 2.13 -3.60 13.41
CA ALA A 54 0.73 -3.92 13.11
C ALA A 54 0.24 -3.19 11.85
N ALA A 55 0.65 -1.92 11.66
CA ALA A 55 0.32 -1.16 10.46
C ALA A 55 0.95 -1.80 9.21
N ILE A 56 2.23 -2.15 9.27
CA ILE A 56 2.95 -2.79 8.17
C ILE A 56 2.36 -4.18 7.87
N ALA A 57 2.14 -5.01 8.89
CA ALA A 57 1.57 -6.35 8.70
C ALA A 57 0.18 -6.30 8.05
N SER A 58 -0.67 -5.36 8.49
CA SER A 58 -1.99 -5.15 7.87
C SER A 58 -1.87 -4.64 6.43
N ALA A 59 -0.90 -3.77 6.13
CA ALA A 59 -0.72 -3.25 4.77
C ALA A 59 -0.25 -4.34 3.81
N VAL A 60 0.64 -5.22 4.26
CA VAL A 60 1.06 -6.39 3.49
C VAL A 60 -0.11 -7.34 3.24
N ASP A 61 -0.92 -7.63 4.26
CA ASP A 61 -2.11 -8.49 4.14
C ASP A 61 -3.15 -7.95 3.14
N ASN A 62 -3.22 -6.62 2.96
CA ASN A 62 -4.11 -6.01 1.96
C ASN A 62 -3.52 -5.98 0.54
N ILE A 63 -2.22 -6.22 0.39
CA ILE A 63 -1.53 -6.19 -0.91
C ILE A 63 -1.39 -7.59 -1.53
N GLU A 64 -1.25 -8.63 -0.70
CA GLU A 64 -1.13 -10.04 -1.14
C GLU A 64 -2.45 -10.63 -1.65
#